data_AF-K1TGI8-F1
#
_entry.id   AF-K1TGI8-F1
#
_cell.length_a   1.000
_cell.length_b   1.000
_cell.length_c   1.000
_cell.angle_alpha   90.00
_cell.angle_beta   90.00
_cell.angle_gamma   90.00
#
_symmetry.space_group_name_H-M   'P 1'
#
loop_
_entity.id
_entity.type
_entity.pdbx_description
1 polymer ?
#
loop_
_entity_poly.entity_id
_entity_poly.type
_entity_poly.pdbx_seq_one_letter_code
_entity_poly.pdbx_strand_id
1 'polypeptide(L)'
;IQYLNGDELRPHFPDFIVVRRVDEQFEFVLLEPHYTGYADSVPKLKGMAAYSERCSAIKRNEMMRIVDIATGKKVESLNAASSLVRNDIKHLMSQDDLNNLFIRYNK
;
A
#
# COMPACT_ATOMS: atom_id res chain seq x y z
N ILE A 1 -3.70 -1.99 -10.95
CA ILE A 1 -2.75 -0.87 -10.64
C ILE A 1 -1.55 -1.02 -11.57
N GLN A 2 -0.81 0.04 -11.92
CA GLN A 2 0.45 -0.05 -12.68
C GLN A 2 1.60 0.52 -11.85
N TYR A 3 2.79 -0.04 -12.01
CA TYR A 3 4.01 0.42 -11.34
C TYR A 3 5.24 0.31 -12.25
N LEU A 4 6.25 1.14 -12.01
CA LEU A 4 7.54 1.08 -12.70
C LEU A 4 8.54 0.28 -11.88
N ASN A 5 9.07 -0.80 -12.45
CA ASN A 5 10.15 -1.59 -11.88
C ASN A 5 11.43 -1.39 -12.70
N GLY A 6 12.31 -0.49 -12.26
CA GLY A 6 13.31 0.09 -13.16
C GLY A 6 12.59 0.86 -14.28
N ASP A 7 12.88 0.51 -15.53
CA ASP A 7 12.29 1.14 -16.72
C ASP A 7 11.05 0.40 -17.26
N GLU A 8 10.67 -0.72 -16.64
CA GLU A 8 9.55 -1.54 -17.11
C GLU A 8 8.24 -1.18 -16.39
N LEU A 9 7.20 -0.87 -17.16
CA LEU A 9 5.85 -0.68 -16.64
C LEU A 9 5.15 -2.04 -16.46
N ARG A 10 4.87 -2.41 -15.22
CA ARG A 10 4.26 -3.70 -14.86
C ARG A 10 2.85 -3.54 -14.27
N PRO A 11 1.95 -4.51 -14.50
CA PRO A 11 0.67 -4.54 -13.82
C PRO A 11 0.82 -5.06 -12.38
N HIS A 12 0.05 -4.48 -11.47
CA HIS A 12 -0.08 -4.89 -10.08
C HIS A 12 -1.54 -5.21 -9.77
N PHE A 13 -1.77 -6.39 -9.20
CA PHE A 13 -3.07 -6.98 -8.93
C PHE A 13 -3.23 -7.18 -7.43
N PRO A 14 -3.91 -6.26 -6.72
CA PRO A 14 -4.20 -6.46 -5.31
C PRO A 14 -4.99 -7.74 -5.06
N ASP A 15 -4.66 -8.49 -4.01
CA ASP A 15 -5.31 -9.78 -3.69
C ASP A 15 -6.79 -9.62 -3.33
N PHE A 16 -7.15 -8.54 -2.63
CA PHE A 16 -8.51 -8.31 -2.18
C PHE A 16 -9.07 -6.96 -2.61
N ILE A 17 -10.34 -6.98 -3.00
CA ILE A 17 -11.19 -5.80 -3.10
C ILE A 17 -12.38 -5.99 -2.16
N VAL A 18 -12.59 -5.01 -1.29
CA VAL A 18 -13.80 -4.93 -0.47
C VAL A 18 -14.67 -3.81 -1.04
N VAL A 19 -15.90 -4.17 -1.39
CA VAL A 19 -16.93 -3.25 -1.86
C VAL A 19 -17.97 -3.14 -0.76
N ARG A 20 -18.22 -1.91 -0.29
CA ARG A 20 -19.27 -1.65 0.69
C ARG A 20 -20.15 -0.50 0.23
N ARG A 21 -21.43 -0.59 0.58
CA ARG A 21 -22.37 0.51 0.39
C ARG A 21 -22.30 1.44 1.60
N VAL A 22 -22.12 2.74 1.34
CA VAL A 22 -22.20 3.81 2.35
C VAL A 22 -23.20 4.82 1.81
N ASP A 23 -24.33 4.94 2.50
CA ASP A 23 -25.51 5.68 2.03
C ASP A 23 -25.97 5.22 0.63
N GLU A 24 -25.94 6.13 -0.35
CA GLU A 24 -26.30 5.87 -1.75
C GLU A 24 -25.09 5.58 -2.65
N GLN A 25 -23.87 5.54 -2.10
CA GLN A 25 -22.63 5.36 -2.85
C GLN A 25 -21.95 4.03 -2.51
N PHE A 26 -21.09 3.57 -3.42
CA PHE A 26 -20.17 2.46 -3.17
C PHE A 26 -18.79 2.99 -2.82
N GLU A 27 -18.23 2.47 -1.74
CA GLU A 27 -16.82 2.67 -1.40
C GLU A 27 -16.03 1.41 -1.73
N PHE A 28 -14.83 1.64 -2.26
CA PHE A 28 -13.90 0.59 -2.65
C PHE A 28 -12.65 0.65 -1.79
N VAL A 29 -12.26 -0.52 -1.29
CA VAL A 29 -11.05 -0.73 -0.50
C VAL A 29 -10.21 -1.79 -1.21
N LEU A 30 -8.96 -1.46 -1.50
CA LEU A 30 -7.98 -2.41 -2.02
C LEU A 30 -7.06 -2.83 -0.87
N LEU A 31 -6.90 -4.13 -0.68
CA LEU A 31 -5.98 -4.69 0.30
C LEU A 31 -5.01 -5.63 -0.40
N GLU A 32 -3.73 -5.39 -0.17
CA GLU A 32 -2.62 -6.17 -0.70
C GLU A 32 -1.79 -6.71 0.48
N PRO A 33 -2.11 -7.91 0.99
CA PRO A 33 -1.21 -8.64 1.86
C PRO A 33 0.07 -8.96 1.08
N HIS A 34 1.21 -8.49 1.56
CA HIS A 34 2.45 -8.53 0.81
C HIS A 34 3.60 -8.99 1.70
N TYR A 35 4.40 -9.90 1.17
CA TYR A 35 5.70 -10.19 1.78
C TYR A 35 6.69 -9.10 1.36
N THR A 36 6.99 -8.18 2.29
CA THR A 36 7.82 -7.00 2.00
C THR A 36 9.27 -7.32 1.65
N GLY A 37 9.72 -8.57 1.77
CA GLY A 37 11.06 -8.98 1.31
C GLY A 37 11.19 -9.09 -0.21
N TYR A 38 10.11 -8.91 -0.99
CA TYR A 38 10.19 -8.90 -2.45
C TYR A 38 10.90 -7.65 -2.98
N ALA A 39 11.75 -7.82 -3.99
CA ALA A 39 12.53 -6.76 -4.61
C ALA A 39 11.67 -5.65 -5.23
N ASP A 40 10.40 -5.94 -5.55
CA ASP A 40 9.48 -5.00 -6.17
C ASP A 40 8.50 -4.32 -5.20
N SER A 41 8.70 -4.46 -3.88
CA SER A 41 7.80 -3.90 -2.86
C SER A 41 7.69 -2.37 -2.92
N VAL A 42 8.83 -1.67 -2.97
CA VAL A 42 8.85 -0.20 -3.10
C VAL A 42 8.21 0.25 -4.42
N PRO A 43 8.60 -0.29 -5.59
CA PRO A 43 7.92 -0.04 -6.85
C PRO A 43 6.40 -0.22 -6.79
N LYS A 44 5.90 -1.35 -6.26
CA LYS A 44 4.46 -1.62 -6.13
C LYS A 44 3.76 -0.58 -5.26
N LEU A 45 4.31 -0.26 -4.09
CA LEU A 45 3.72 0.73 -3.18
C LEU A 45 3.65 2.13 -3.84
N LYS A 46 4.68 2.52 -4.61
CA LYS A 46 4.64 3.75 -5.41
C LYS A 46 3.53 3.71 -6.46
N GLY A 47 3.35 2.58 -7.14
CA GLY A 47 2.23 2.36 -8.07
C GLY A 47 0.87 2.49 -7.39
N MET A 48 0.71 1.91 -6.19
CA MET A 48 -0.51 2.04 -5.38
C MET A 48 -0.80 3.51 -5.03
N ALA A 49 0.22 4.26 -4.59
CA ALA A 49 0.08 5.69 -4.29
C ALA A 49 -0.32 6.51 -5.52
N ALA A 50 0.33 6.29 -6.66
CA ALA A 50 0.03 6.98 -7.90
C ALA A 50 -1.36 6.63 -8.46
N TYR A 51 -1.84 5.41 -8.22
CA TYR A 51 -3.22 5.04 -8.56
C TYR A 51 -4.25 5.74 -7.67
N SER A 52 -4.02 5.77 -6.35
CA SER A 52 -4.90 6.46 -5.39
C SER A 52 -4.96 7.98 -5.59
N GLU A 53 -3.92 8.59 -6.16
CA GLU A 53 -3.93 10.02 -6.52
C GLU A 53 -4.90 10.32 -7.68
N ARG A 54 -5.15 9.34 -8.56
CA ARG A 54 -6.00 9.48 -9.75
C ARG A 54 -7.42 8.93 -9.56
N CYS A 55 -7.62 7.97 -8.66
CA CYS A 55 -8.89 7.28 -8.45
C CYS A 55 -9.53 7.65 -7.10
N SER A 56 -10.40 8.66 -7.07
CA SER A 56 -11.04 9.16 -5.84
C SER A 56 -12.10 8.22 -5.23
N ALA A 57 -12.57 7.24 -6.00
CA ALA A 57 -13.52 6.21 -5.54
C ALA A 57 -12.87 5.21 -4.56
N ILE A 58 -11.54 5.08 -4.59
CA ILE A 58 -10.78 4.20 -3.71
C ILE A 58 -10.45 4.97 -2.44
N LYS A 59 -11.18 4.68 -1.36
CA LYS A 59 -11.01 5.36 -0.07
C LYS A 59 -9.85 4.80 0.74
N ARG A 60 -9.48 3.54 0.48
CA ARG A 60 -8.41 2.82 1.18
C ARG A 60 -7.68 1.93 0.18
N ASN A 61 -6.35 2.00 0.19
CA ASN A 61 -5.49 1.22 -0.69
C ASN A 61 -4.27 0.81 0.13
N GLU A 62 -4.30 -0.40 0.70
CA GLU A 62 -3.34 -0.79 1.73
C GLU A 62 -2.42 -1.91 1.30
N MET A 63 -1.12 -1.65 1.46
CA MET A 63 -0.14 -2.72 1.54
C MET A 63 -0.05 -3.16 3.00
N MET A 64 -0.24 -4.45 3.25
CA MET A 64 -0.25 -5.02 4.59
C MET A 64 0.84 -6.08 4.73
N ARG A 65 1.39 -6.21 5.93
CA ARG A 65 2.32 -7.29 6.26
C ARG A 65 2.03 -7.84 7.66
N ILE A 66 2.45 -9.07 7.89
CA ILE A 66 2.46 -9.68 9.22
C ILE A 66 3.90 -9.62 9.75
N VAL A 67 4.05 -9.10 10.96
CA VAL A 67 5.33 -9.08 11.69
C VAL A 67 5.20 -9.84 13.00
N ASP A 68 6.26 -10.52 13.40
CA ASP A 68 6.36 -11.13 14.73
C ASP A 68 6.76 -10.06 15.75
N ILE A 69 6.08 -10.06 16.90
CA ILE A 69 6.31 -9.20 18.06
C ILE A 69 6.38 -10.05 19.33
N ALA A 70 6.84 -9.46 20.44
CA ALA A 70 7.00 -10.18 21.71
C ALA A 70 5.71 -10.88 22.20
N THR A 71 4.52 -10.33 21.86
CA THR A 71 3.21 -10.85 22.28
C THR A 71 2.52 -11.69 21.21
N GLY A 72 3.17 -12.01 20.09
CA GLY A 72 2.60 -12.82 19.00
C GLY A 72 2.80 -12.18 17.63
N LYS A 73 1.74 -12.13 16.81
CA LYS A 73 1.78 -11.57 15.46
C LYS A 73 0.97 -10.27 15.39
N LYS A 74 1.48 -9.30 14.66
CA LYS A 74 0.81 -8.02 14.39
C LYS A 74 0.68 -7.79 12.90
N VAL A 75 -0.48 -7.27 12.48
CA VAL A 75 -0.67 -6.74 11.13
C VAL A 75 -0.23 -5.29 11.13
N GLU A 76 0.67 -4.95 10.22
CA GLU A 76 1.04 -3.57 9.90
C GLU A 76 0.50 -3.22 8.51
N SER A 77 0.10 -1.97 8.31
CA SER A 77 -0.44 -1.50 7.03
C SER A 77 0.05 -0.11 6.67
N LEU A 78 0.11 0.16 5.36
CA LEU A 78 0.36 1.49 4.81
C LEU A 78 -0.76 1.83 3.83
N ASN A 79 -1.59 2.81 4.20
CA ASN A 79 -2.69 3.26 3.35
C ASN A 79 -2.22 4.30 2.33
N ALA A 80 -1.95 3.85 1.11
CA ALA A 80 -1.60 4.67 -0.04
C ALA A 80 -2.76 5.58 -0.52
N ALA A 81 -3.97 5.50 0.05
CA ALA A 81 -5.03 6.48 -0.16
C ALA A 81 -4.95 7.69 0.78
N SER A 82 -4.14 7.63 1.85
CA SER A 82 -3.85 8.80 2.69
C SER A 82 -2.87 9.73 1.99
N SER A 83 -3.20 11.02 1.88
CA SER A 83 -2.32 12.03 1.26
C SER A 83 -0.99 12.17 2.00
N LEU A 84 -1.02 12.09 3.32
CA LEU A 84 0.18 12.14 4.17
C LEU A 84 1.12 10.95 3.88
N VAL A 85 0.57 9.73 3.88
CA VAL A 85 1.33 8.51 3.59
C VAL A 85 1.83 8.50 2.15
N ARG A 86 1.02 8.96 1.18
CA ARG A 86 1.43 9.07 -0.22
C ARG A 86 2.65 9.97 -0.42
N ASN A 87 2.68 11.11 0.28
CA ASN A 87 3.82 12.03 0.17
C ASN A 87 5.10 11.35 0.65
N ASP A 88 5.06 10.62 1.76
CA ASP A 88 6.21 9.84 2.22
C ASP A 88 6.59 8.70 1.24
N ILE A 89 5.60 8.01 0.64
CA ILE A 89 5.83 6.92 -0.34
C ILE A 89 6.63 7.42 -1.56
N LYS A 90 6.36 8.65 -2.03
CA LYS A 90 7.04 9.22 -3.22
C LYS A 90 8.56 9.26 -3.04
N HIS A 91 9.04 9.40 -1.81
CA HIS A 91 10.46 9.55 -1.46
C HIS A 91 11.17 8.24 -1.08
N LEU A 92 10.48 7.09 -1.07
CA LEU A 92 11.12 5.81 -0.77
C LEU A 92 12.15 5.44 -1.85
N MET A 93 13.36 5.05 -1.45
CA MET A 93 14.42 4.64 -2.37
C MET A 93 14.84 3.17 -2.16
N SER A 94 14.60 2.64 -0.97
CA SER A 94 15.09 1.34 -0.55
C SER A 94 14.07 0.56 0.28
N GLN A 95 14.35 -0.74 0.46
CA GLN A 95 13.58 -1.59 1.35
C GLN A 95 13.65 -1.13 2.82
N ASP A 96 14.77 -0.53 3.23
CA ASP A 96 14.92 0.02 4.57
C ASP A 96 14.05 1.26 4.78
N ASP A 97 13.91 2.12 3.77
CA ASP A 97 12.96 3.24 3.80
C ASP A 97 11.53 2.73 3.99
N LEU A 98 11.16 1.67 3.26
CA LEU A 98 9.85 1.05 3.39
C LEU A 98 9.62 0.48 4.80
N ASN A 99 10.61 -0.20 5.36
CA ASN A 99 10.54 -0.72 6.73
C ASN A 99 10.37 0.40 7.76
N ASN A 100 11.14 1.50 7.63
CA ASN A 100 11.02 2.68 8.47
C ASN A 100 9.65 3.34 8.35
N LEU A 101 9.07 3.35 7.14
CA LEU A 101 7.73 3.87 6.89
C LEU A 101 6.66 3.04 7.60
N PHE A 102 6.73 1.70 7.51
CA PHE A 102 5.84 0.82 8.26
C PHE A 102 5.93 1.07 9.77
N ILE A 103 7.15 1.15 10.31
CA ILE A 103 7.38 1.45 11.75
C ILE A 103 6.73 2.78 12.12
N ARG A 104 6.89 3.83 11.30
CA ARG A 104 6.35 5.17 11.58
C ARG A 104 4.82 5.17 11.69
N TYR A 105 4.13 4.51 10.77
CA TYR A 105 2.66 4.57 10.67
C TYR A 105 1.93 3.47 11.44
N ASN A 106 2.65 2.55 12.07
CA ASN A 106 2.07 1.45 12.85
C ASN A 106 2.57 1.43 14.31
N LYS A 107 3.09 2.56 14.83
CA LYS A 107 3.42 2.68 16.26
C LYS A 107 2.18 2.51 17.14
#